data_AF-E1ZLI7-F1
#
_entry.id   AF-E1ZLI7-F1
#
_cell.length_a   1.000
_cell.length_b   1.000
_cell.length_c   1.000
_cell.angle_alpha   90.00
_cell.angle_beta   90.00
_cell.angle_gamma   90.00
#
_symmetry.space_group_name_H-M   'P 1'
#
loop_
_entity.id
_entity.type
_entity.pdbx_description
1 polymer ?
#
loop_
_entity_poly.entity_id
_entity_poly.type
_entity_poly.pdbx_seq_one_letter_code
_entity_poly.pdbx_strand_id
1 'polypeptide(L)'
;MPTPEQHAYHVANLVEAVQRRPDIRDIYIDIGCHVKGTLRAAFEELTQQEPPLLLPANLEKINIWVPWMHGFDHDLPCQLKNSGLYQEGVGRRVGEQMEHLWSRGKPLFLVARYMTPAHWWDSMNALLELLTTLLQHELPKLLSSKLEDICKSI
;
A
#
# COMPACT_ATOMS: atom_id res chain seq x y z
N MET A 1 -11.23 -11.54 14.47
CA MET A 1 -9.77 -11.48 14.71
C MET A 1 -9.09 -11.98 13.46
N PRO A 2 -8.11 -11.26 12.90
CA PRO A 2 -7.28 -11.80 11.83
C PRO A 2 -6.57 -13.07 12.35
N THR A 3 -6.45 -14.08 11.51
CA THR A 3 -5.77 -15.31 11.91
C THR A 3 -4.25 -15.09 11.90
N PRO A 4 -3.48 -15.80 12.75
CA PRO A 4 -2.02 -15.69 12.77
C PRO A 4 -1.38 -15.87 11.39
N GLU A 5 -1.96 -16.70 10.51
CA GLU A 5 -1.45 -16.91 9.16
C GLU A 5 -1.55 -15.66 8.26
N GLN A 6 -2.57 -14.82 8.46
CA GLN A 6 -2.73 -13.58 7.68
C GLN A 6 -1.59 -12.60 7.96
N HIS A 7 -1.15 -12.51 9.22
CA HIS A 7 -0.01 -11.65 9.58
C HIS A 7 1.30 -12.20 9.04
N ALA A 8 1.53 -13.52 9.12
CA ALA A 8 2.73 -14.17 8.58
C ALA A 8 2.92 -13.89 7.08
N TYR A 9 1.84 -13.94 6.29
CA TYR A 9 1.88 -13.62 4.86
C TYR A 9 2.32 -12.19 4.58
N HIS A 10 1.77 -11.21 5.31
CA HIS A 10 2.15 -9.81 5.15
C HIS A 10 3.61 -9.55 5.55
N VAL A 11 4.08 -10.19 6.63
CA VAL A 11 5.48 -10.06 7.06
C VAL A 11 6.41 -10.71 6.03
N ALA A 12 6.12 -11.92 5.54
CA ALA A 12 6.94 -12.59 4.53
C ALA A 12 7.11 -11.76 3.25
N ASN A 13 6.00 -11.22 2.72
CA ASN A 13 6.04 -10.34 1.55
C ASN A 13 6.82 -9.06 1.80
N LEU A 14 6.69 -8.48 3.00
CA LEU A 14 7.45 -7.30 3.40
C LEU A 14 8.95 -7.61 3.40
N VAL A 15 9.37 -8.74 3.95
CA VAL A 15 10.79 -9.13 3.97
C VAL A 15 11.32 -9.25 2.55
N GLU A 16 10.61 -9.99 1.70
CA GLU A 16 11.02 -10.23 0.32
C GLU A 16 11.09 -8.91 -0.48
N ALA A 17 10.12 -8.02 -0.30
CA ALA A 17 10.11 -6.72 -0.95
C ALA A 17 11.31 -5.86 -0.55
N VAL A 18 11.64 -5.83 0.75
CA VAL A 18 12.79 -5.06 1.25
C VAL A 18 14.13 -5.69 0.80
N GLN A 19 14.24 -7.01 0.78
CA GLN A 19 15.43 -7.71 0.26
C GLN A 19 15.67 -7.37 -1.21
N ARG A 20 14.62 -7.34 -2.04
CA ARG A 20 14.70 -6.98 -3.47
C ARG A 20 15.00 -5.50 -3.69
N ARG A 21 14.62 -4.64 -2.74
CA ARG A 21 14.72 -3.18 -2.84
C ARG A 21 15.31 -2.58 -1.56
N PRO A 22 16.61 -2.78 -1.30
CA PRO A 22 17.29 -2.27 -0.10
C PRO A 22 17.40 -0.74 -0.08
N ASP A 23 17.07 -0.06 -1.18
CA ASP A 23 17.00 1.39 -1.28
C ASP A 23 15.70 1.98 -0.68
N ILE A 24 14.66 1.18 -0.47
CA ILE A 24 13.39 1.64 0.09
C ILE A 24 13.57 2.00 1.57
N ARG A 25 13.07 3.18 1.93
CA ARG A 25 13.08 3.71 3.31
C ARG A 25 11.70 3.90 3.91
N ASP A 26 10.66 3.98 3.08
CA ASP A 26 9.29 4.22 3.52
C ASP A 26 8.37 3.18 2.90
N ILE A 27 7.59 2.51 3.75
CA ILE A 27 6.65 1.46 3.36
C ILE A 27 5.29 1.76 3.97
N TYR A 28 4.24 1.60 3.17
CA TYR A 28 2.86 1.73 3.62
C TYR A 28 2.20 0.37 3.53
N ILE A 29 1.65 -0.09 4.65
CA ILE A 29 0.92 -1.35 4.75
C ILE A 29 -0.20 -1.21 5.78
N ASP A 30 -1.36 -1.80 5.50
CA ASP A 30 -2.58 -1.72 6.31
C ASP A 30 -2.32 -2.07 7.78
N ILE A 31 -1.55 -3.13 8.00
CA ILE A 31 -1.18 -3.61 9.34
C ILE A 31 0.04 -2.87 9.94
N GLY A 32 0.47 -1.75 9.36
CA GLY A 32 1.68 -1.01 9.74
C GLY A 32 1.77 -0.68 11.24
N CYS A 33 0.62 -0.43 11.88
CA CYS A 33 0.51 -0.14 13.31
C CYS A 33 0.84 -1.34 14.21
N HIS A 34 0.51 -2.56 13.79
CA HIS A 34 0.82 -3.79 14.49
C HIS A 34 2.27 -4.16 14.21
N VAL A 35 2.60 -4.06 12.93
CA VAL A 35 3.89 -4.32 12.35
C VAL A 35 4.97 -3.55 13.10
N LYS A 36 4.97 -2.22 13.24
CA LYS A 36 6.07 -1.50 13.95
C LYS A 36 6.51 -2.05 15.32
N GLY A 37 5.61 -2.62 16.13
CA GLY A 37 5.94 -3.25 17.41
C GLY A 37 6.21 -4.76 17.32
N THR A 38 5.44 -5.48 16.50
CA THR A 38 5.56 -6.94 16.35
C THR A 38 6.55 -7.38 15.28
N LEU A 39 6.99 -6.47 14.42
CA LEU A 39 7.79 -6.75 13.24
C LEU A 39 9.21 -7.16 13.62
N ARG A 40 9.80 -6.58 14.65
CA ARG A 40 11.09 -7.07 15.17
C ARG A 40 10.97 -8.52 15.64
N ALA A 41 9.93 -8.84 16.42
CA ALA A 41 9.69 -10.20 16.90
C ALA A 41 9.35 -11.17 15.75
N ALA A 42 8.52 -10.76 14.80
CA ALA A 42 8.15 -11.55 13.63
C ALA A 42 9.35 -11.77 12.69
N PHE A 43 10.23 -10.77 12.55
CA PHE A 43 11.47 -10.90 11.80
C PHE A 43 12.47 -11.83 12.49
N GLU A 44 12.60 -11.73 13.82
CA GLU A 44 13.40 -12.67 14.61
C GLU A 44 12.87 -14.11 14.46
N GLU A 45 11.55 -14.30 14.42
CA GLU A 45 10.91 -15.60 14.17
C GLU A 45 11.15 -16.10 12.73
N LEU A 46 11.07 -15.23 11.72
CA LEU A 46 11.36 -15.59 10.32
C LEU A 46 12.85 -15.89 10.06
N THR A 47 13.77 -15.27 10.79
CA THR A 47 15.20 -15.64 10.74
C THR A 47 15.49 -17.02 11.30
N GLN A 48 14.57 -17.58 12.09
CA GLN A 48 14.70 -18.92 12.67
C GLN A 48 14.07 -20.01 11.79
N GLN A 49 13.43 -19.66 10.67
CA GLN A 49 12.89 -20.63 9.70
C GLN A 49 14.01 -21.29 8.89
N GLU A 50 13.75 -22.47 8.31
CA GLU A 50 14.66 -23.12 7.37
C GLU A 50 14.09 -23.09 5.93
N PRO A 51 14.79 -22.47 4.96
CA PRO A 51 16.04 -21.72 5.09
C PRO A 51 15.82 -20.35 5.77
N PRO A 52 16.79 -19.84 6.53
CA PRO A 52 16.64 -18.58 7.26
C PRO A 52 16.53 -17.42 6.29
N LEU A 53 15.45 -16.64 6.42
CA LEU A 53 15.29 -15.41 5.65
C LEU A 53 16.27 -14.36 6.17
N LEU A 54 17.20 -13.91 5.32
CA LEU A 54 18.18 -12.89 5.70
C LEU A 54 17.50 -11.54 5.94
N LEU A 55 17.66 -10.97 7.14
CA LEU A 55 17.15 -9.63 7.38
C LEU A 55 17.98 -8.60 6.61
N PRO A 56 17.33 -7.69 5.87
CA PRO A 56 17.99 -6.53 5.29
C PRO A 56 18.69 -5.72 6.39
N ALA A 57 19.99 -5.42 6.23
CA ALA A 57 20.77 -4.67 7.24
C ALA A 57 20.23 -3.24 7.50
N ASN A 58 19.37 -2.73 6.64
CA ASN A 58 18.71 -1.43 6.72
C ASN A 58 17.35 -1.47 7.42
N LEU A 59 16.94 -2.59 8.00
CA LEU A 59 15.59 -2.75 8.57
C LEU A 59 15.21 -1.70 9.60
N GLU A 60 16.15 -1.33 10.48
CA GLU A 60 15.97 -0.27 11.49
C GLU A 60 15.81 1.13 10.89
N LYS A 61 16.16 1.30 9.62
CA LYS A 61 16.07 2.56 8.87
C LYS A 61 14.80 2.65 8.02
N ILE A 62 13.96 1.62 8.05
CA ILE A 62 12.71 1.57 7.29
C ILE A 62 11.59 2.11 8.16
N ASN A 63 10.96 3.16 7.67
CA ASN A 63 9.74 3.67 8.23
C ASN A 63 8.56 2.85 7.69
N ILE A 64 7.75 2.33 8.61
CA ILE A 64 6.51 1.62 8.27
C ILE A 64 5.32 2.44 8.72
N TRP A 65 4.45 2.75 7.78
CA TRP A 65 3.28 3.58 7.95
C TRP A 65 2.03 2.81 7.62
N VAL A 66 0.91 3.26 8.18
CA VAL A 66 -0.41 2.83 7.75
C VAL A 66 -0.86 3.80 6.65
N PRO A 67 -1.36 3.32 5.49
CA PRO A 67 -2.04 4.16 4.49
C PRO A 67 -3.11 5.00 5.19
N TRP A 68 -3.25 6.28 4.86
CA TRP A 68 -4.11 7.14 5.69
C TRP A 68 -5.58 6.77 5.55
N MET A 69 -6.02 6.21 4.41
CA MET A 69 -7.39 5.73 4.24
C MET A 69 -7.69 4.58 5.20
N HIS A 70 -6.76 3.63 5.31
CA HIS A 70 -6.85 2.54 6.27
C HIS A 70 -6.71 3.04 7.71
N GLY A 71 -5.87 4.05 7.93
CA GLY A 71 -5.67 4.67 9.23
C GLY A 71 -6.96 5.24 9.82
N PHE A 72 -7.89 5.78 9.01
CA PHE A 72 -9.16 6.33 9.51
C PHE A 72 -10.04 5.30 10.23
N ASP A 73 -9.87 4.00 9.94
CA ASP A 73 -10.60 2.93 10.62
C ASP A 73 -9.99 2.53 11.97
N HIS A 74 -8.86 3.14 12.37
CA HIS A 74 -8.16 2.85 13.63
C HIS A 74 -8.58 3.83 14.74
N ASP A 75 -8.19 3.56 15.99
CA ASP A 75 -8.37 4.53 17.07
C ASP A 75 -7.49 5.79 16.89
N LEU A 76 -7.94 6.91 17.48
CA LEU A 76 -7.26 8.20 17.33
C LEU A 76 -5.77 8.17 17.75
N PRO A 77 -5.36 7.50 18.85
CA PRO A 77 -3.95 7.37 19.18
C PRO A 77 -3.14 6.64 18.09
N CYS A 78 -3.66 5.55 17.54
CA CYS A 78 -3.01 4.82 16.46
C CYS A 78 -2.95 5.65 15.18
N GLN A 79 -4.01 6.39 14.85
CA GLN A 79 -4.05 7.30 13.72
C GLN A 79 -2.90 8.31 13.77
N LEU A 80 -2.78 9.03 14.89
CA LEU A 80 -1.77 10.08 15.06
C LEU A 80 -0.34 9.51 15.00
N LYS A 81 -0.12 8.31 15.55
CA LYS A 81 1.20 7.68 15.64
C LYS A 81 1.66 7.00 14.36
N ASN A 82 0.74 6.38 13.61
CA ASN A 82 1.09 5.45 12.54
C ASN A 82 0.59 5.88 11.15
N SER A 83 -0.33 6.83 11.04
CA SER A 83 -0.77 7.35 9.74
C SER A 83 0.35 8.16 9.09
N GLY A 84 0.66 7.84 7.83
CA GLY A 84 1.60 8.63 7.04
C GLY A 84 1.17 10.09 6.84
N LEU A 85 -0.11 10.43 7.03
CA LEU A 85 -0.61 11.80 6.88
C LEU A 85 -0.01 12.78 7.91
N TYR A 86 0.27 12.30 9.12
CA TYR A 86 0.66 13.13 10.27
C TYR A 86 2.15 13.05 10.60
N GLN A 87 2.93 12.30 9.80
CA GLN A 87 4.32 11.97 10.09
C GLN A 87 5.25 12.78 9.18
N GLU A 88 6.35 13.26 9.76
CA GLU A 88 7.32 14.10 9.05
C GLU A 88 8.13 13.28 8.03
N GLY A 89 8.44 13.88 6.88
CA GLY A 89 9.20 13.21 5.80
C GLY A 89 8.36 12.30 4.92
N VAL A 90 7.08 12.12 5.23
CA VAL A 90 6.20 11.21 4.50
C VAL A 90 5.70 11.85 3.20
N GLY A 91 5.96 11.16 2.08
CA GLY A 91 5.46 11.56 0.77
C GLY A 91 3.95 11.41 0.69
N ARG A 92 3.21 12.47 1.05
CA ARG A 92 1.74 12.46 1.14
C ARG A 92 1.08 11.80 -0.09
N ARG A 93 1.53 12.08 -1.30
CA ARG A 93 0.92 11.50 -2.52
C ARG A 93 1.29 10.05 -2.81
N VAL A 94 2.27 9.47 -2.12
CA VAL A 94 2.85 8.15 -2.45
C VAL A 94 2.15 7.03 -1.69
N GLY A 95 1.71 7.27 -0.45
CA GLY A 95 1.08 6.26 0.41
C GLY A 95 -0.30 5.74 -0.04
N GLU A 96 -0.93 6.39 -1.03
CA GLU A 96 -2.32 6.14 -1.42
C GLU A 96 -2.50 5.66 -2.85
N GLN A 97 -1.44 5.64 -3.65
CA GLN A 97 -1.58 5.34 -5.08
C GLN A 97 -2.10 3.92 -5.29
N MET A 98 -1.68 3.00 -4.41
CA MET A 98 -2.15 1.62 -4.41
C MET A 98 -3.60 1.52 -3.92
N GLU A 99 -3.98 2.25 -2.88
CA GLU A 99 -5.37 2.29 -2.38
C GLU A 99 -6.36 2.84 -3.42
N HIS A 100 -5.95 3.89 -4.14
CA HIS A 100 -6.76 4.43 -5.24
C HIS A 100 -6.93 3.41 -6.38
N LEU A 101 -5.86 2.69 -6.73
CA LEU A 101 -5.92 1.61 -7.70
C LEU A 101 -6.82 0.48 -7.19
N TRP A 102 -6.71 0.11 -5.92
CA TRP A 102 -7.48 -0.96 -5.30
C TRP A 102 -8.96 -0.65 -5.22
N SER A 103 -9.32 0.57 -4.83
CA SER A 103 -10.70 1.05 -4.82
C SER A 103 -11.33 0.96 -6.21
N ARG A 104 -10.60 1.40 -7.25
CA ARG A 104 -11.08 1.35 -8.64
C ARG A 104 -11.09 -0.04 -9.24
N GLY A 105 -10.15 -0.90 -8.84
CA GLY A 105 -9.99 -2.28 -9.33
C GLY A 105 -10.81 -3.32 -8.58
N LYS A 106 -11.48 -2.95 -7.48
CA LYS A 106 -12.19 -3.88 -6.57
C LYS A 106 -13.10 -4.90 -7.29
N PRO A 107 -13.92 -4.53 -8.29
CA PRO A 107 -14.73 -5.50 -9.01
C PRO A 107 -13.90 -6.56 -9.76
N LEU A 108 -12.78 -6.15 -10.36
CA LEU A 108 -11.88 -7.07 -11.06
C LEU A 108 -11.13 -7.97 -10.07
N PHE A 109 -10.68 -7.43 -8.95
CA PHE A 109 -9.86 -8.19 -8.00
C PHE A 109 -10.59 -9.37 -7.36
N LEU A 110 -11.90 -9.25 -7.17
CA LEU A 110 -12.74 -10.33 -6.67
C LEU A 110 -12.75 -11.56 -7.59
N VAL A 111 -12.68 -11.34 -8.90
CA VAL A 111 -12.62 -12.43 -9.90
C VAL A 111 -11.19 -12.83 -10.22
N ALA A 112 -10.24 -11.90 -10.12
CA ALA A 112 -8.83 -12.14 -10.43
C ALA A 112 -8.19 -13.22 -9.56
N ARG A 113 -8.65 -13.41 -8.32
CA ARG A 113 -8.15 -14.47 -7.43
C ARG A 113 -8.33 -15.90 -7.96
N TYR A 114 -9.20 -16.09 -8.94
CA TYR A 114 -9.49 -17.39 -9.56
C TYR A 114 -8.81 -17.58 -10.92
N MET A 115 -8.07 -16.57 -11.39
CA MET A 115 -7.41 -16.62 -12.69
C MET A 115 -6.11 -17.42 -12.60
N THR A 116 -5.72 -18.05 -13.71
CA THR A 116 -4.34 -18.56 -13.83
C THR A 116 -3.37 -17.37 -13.87
N PRO A 117 -2.08 -17.57 -13.50
CA PRO A 117 -1.11 -16.47 -13.47
C PRO A 117 -1.02 -15.67 -14.78
N ALA A 118 -1.10 -16.33 -15.95
CA ALA A 118 -1.07 -15.65 -17.24
C ALA A 118 -2.28 -14.72 -17.44
N HIS A 119 -3.50 -15.22 -17.23
CA HIS A 119 -4.72 -14.42 -17.35
C HIS A 119 -4.80 -13.31 -16.30
N TRP A 120 -4.22 -13.55 -15.12
CA TRP A 120 -4.12 -12.54 -14.08
C TRP A 120 -3.28 -11.35 -14.57
N TRP A 121 -2.10 -11.60 -15.14
CA TRP A 121 -1.23 -10.55 -15.67
C TRP A 121 -1.90 -9.77 -16.82
N ASP A 122 -2.52 -10.48 -17.76
CA ASP A 122 -3.23 -9.83 -18.88
C ASP A 122 -4.38 -8.95 -18.39
N SER A 123 -5.17 -9.44 -17.42
CA SER A 123 -6.29 -8.69 -16.85
C SER A 123 -5.83 -7.45 -16.09
N MET A 124 -4.71 -7.53 -15.35
CA MET A 124 -4.14 -6.39 -14.65
C MET A 124 -3.62 -5.34 -15.63
N ASN A 125 -2.93 -5.76 -16.68
CA ASN A 125 -2.44 -4.85 -17.72
C ASN A 125 -3.61 -4.11 -18.40
N ALA A 126 -4.67 -4.83 -18.77
CA ALA A 126 -5.87 -4.24 -19.37
C ALA A 126 -6.57 -3.25 -18.43
N LEU A 127 -6.67 -3.56 -17.12
CA LEU A 127 -7.23 -2.64 -16.14
C LEU A 127 -6.39 -1.36 -16.03
N LEU A 128 -5.07 -1.49 -15.92
CA LEU A 128 -4.17 -0.35 -15.78
C LEU A 128 -4.21 0.55 -17.02
N GLU A 129 -4.29 -0.03 -18.21
CA GLU A 129 -4.47 0.70 -19.47
C GLU A 129 -5.80 1.46 -19.51
N LEU A 130 -6.90 0.81 -19.14
CA LEU A 130 -8.22 1.44 -19.06
C LEU A 130 -8.23 2.61 -18.06
N LEU A 131 -7.71 2.39 -16.85
CA LEU A 131 -7.65 3.42 -15.81
C LEU A 131 -6.77 4.60 -16.22
N THR A 132 -5.67 4.34 -16.91
CA THR A 132 -4.78 5.38 -17.45
C THR A 132 -5.48 6.19 -18.54
N THR A 133 -6.18 5.51 -19.45
CA THR A 133 -6.95 6.15 -20.52
C THR A 133 -8.06 7.04 -19.94
N LEU A 134 -8.83 6.52 -18.98
CA LEU A 134 -9.85 7.29 -18.27
C LEU A 134 -9.26 8.49 -17.54
N LEU A 135 -8.11 8.34 -16.86
CA LEU A 135 -7.45 9.46 -16.23
C LEU A 135 -7.05 10.53 -17.26
N GLN A 136 -6.44 10.13 -18.37
CA GLN A 136 -5.97 11.05 -19.41
C GLN A 136 -7.11 11.77 -20.13
N HIS A 137 -8.27 11.14 -20.32
CA HIS A 137 -9.41 11.74 -21.01
C HIS A 137 -10.38 12.49 -20.09
N GLU A 138 -10.66 11.95 -18.91
CA GLU A 138 -11.69 12.50 -18.01
C GLU A 138 -11.12 13.55 -17.06
N LEU A 139 -9.85 13.44 -16.64
CA LEU A 139 -9.25 14.43 -15.74
C LEU A 139 -9.18 15.83 -16.37
N PRO A 140 -8.77 16.01 -17.66
CA PRO A 140 -8.78 17.33 -18.27
C PRO A 140 -10.18 17.93 -18.37
N LYS A 141 -11.21 17.11 -18.65
CA LYS A 141 -12.61 17.57 -18.71
C LYS A 141 -13.11 18.01 -17.35
N LEU A 142 -12.83 17.23 -16.31
CA LEU A 142 -13.20 17.54 -14.92
C LEU A 142 -12.48 18.80 -14.41
N LEU A 143 -11.18 18.94 -14.71
CA LEU A 143 -10.43 20.12 -14.33
C LEU A 143 -10.93 21.36 -15.07
N SER A 144 -11.27 21.24 -16.35
CA SER A 144 -11.82 22.34 -17.14
C SER A 144 -13.17 22.81 -16.57
N SER A 145 -14.09 21.88 -16.25
CA SER A 145 -15.39 22.25 -15.67
C SER A 145 -15.25 22.91 -14.29
N LYS A 146 -14.36 22.38 -13.44
CA LYS A 146 -14.10 22.96 -12.11
C LYS A 146 -13.42 24.33 -12.18
N LEU A 147 -12.51 24.54 -13.13
CA LEU A 147 -11.86 25.84 -13.33
C LEU A 147 -12.86 26.88 -13.87
N GLU A 148 -13.73 26.50 -14.81
CA GLU A 148 -14.80 27.37 -15.30
C GLU A 148 -15.78 27.78 -14.19
N ASP A 149 -16.14 26.86 -13.30
CA ASP A 149 -17.01 27.17 -12.15
C ASP A 149 -16.34 28.15 -11.17
N ILE A 150 -15.03 28.01 -10.93
CA ILE A 150 -14.27 28.95 -10.08
C ILE A 150 -14.22 30.34 -10.72
N CYS A 151 -13.99 30.43 -12.03
CA CYS A 151 -13.97 31.72 -12.73
C CYS A 151 -15.34 32.43 -12.77
N LYS A 152 -16.45 31.70 -12.63
CA LYS A 152 -17.81 32.28 -12.52
C LYS A 152 -18.16 32.73 -11.08
N SER A 153 -17.36 32.33 -10.10
CA SER A 153 -17.60 32.57 -8.67
C SER A 153 -16.82 33.79 -8.12
N ILE A 154 -16.04 34.46 -8.98
CA ILE A 154 -15.25 35.68 -8.71
C ILE A 154 -15.88 36.83 -9.49
#